data_AF-A0A351GEU7-F1
#
_entry.id   AF-A0A351GEU7-F1
#
_cell.length_a   1.000
_cell.length_b   1.000
_cell.length_c   1.000
_cell.angle_alpha   90.00
_cell.angle_beta   90.00
_cell.angle_gamma   90.00
#
_symmetry.space_group_name_H-M   'P 1'
#
loop_
_entity.id
_entity.type
_entity.pdbx_description
1 polymer ?
#
loop_
_entity_poly.entity_id
_entity_poly.type
_entity_poly.pdbx_seq_one_letter_code
_entity_poly.pdbx_strand_id
1 'polypeptide(L)'
;INYTRGQIEWCKDHEQNMWKYMVQKDVLFSSDKNEYQKHYFNDGPFTSTFGNDSPPRTGAWIGWQIIRQYMASNPEMSIHDLLKDTDHAAIFQKSGYRP
;
A
#
# COMPACT_ATOMS: atom_id res chain seq x y z
N ILE A 1 5.98 9.62 4.79
CA ILE A 1 5.99 8.37 5.58
C ILE A 1 7.13 8.48 6.59
N ASN A 2 6.88 8.24 7.87
CA ASN A 2 7.89 8.38 8.94
C ASN A 2 8.62 7.05 9.18
N TYR A 3 9.32 6.56 8.16
CA TYR A 3 10.11 5.33 8.26
C TYR A 3 11.58 5.65 8.41
N THR A 4 12.26 4.88 9.25
CA THR A 4 13.73 4.87 9.28
C THR A 4 14.27 4.32 7.98
N ARG A 5 15.55 4.57 7.70
CA ARG A 5 16.21 4.03 6.51
C ARG A 5 16.10 2.50 6.42
N GLY A 6 16.36 1.79 7.52
CA GLY A 6 16.27 0.33 7.56
C GLY A 6 14.84 -0.17 7.30
N GLN A 7 13.82 0.55 7.77
CA GLN A 7 12.43 0.21 7.49
C GLN A 7 12.09 0.40 6.00
N ILE A 8 12.61 1.45 5.36
CA ILE A 8 12.44 1.66 3.91
C ILE A 8 13.12 0.54 3.11
N GLU A 9 14.35 0.17 3.48
CA GLU A 9 15.09 -0.92 2.83
C GLU A 9 14.34 -2.24 2.97
N TRP A 10 13.86 -2.58 4.19
CA TRP A 10 13.04 -3.76 4.41
C TRP A 10 11.78 -3.75 3.53
N CYS A 11 11.06 -2.62 3.47
CA CYS A 11 9.86 -2.50 2.66
C CYS A 11 10.11 -2.73 1.17
N LYS A 12 11.25 -2.25 0.64
CA LYS A 12 11.64 -2.49 -0.76
C LYS A 12 11.97 -3.95 -1.00
N ASP A 13 12.77 -4.56 -0.12
CA ASP A 13 13.21 -5.95 -0.27
C ASP A 13 12.04 -6.94 -0.19
N HIS A 14 11.00 -6.60 0.59
CA HIS A 14 9.82 -7.45 0.81
C HIS A 14 8.60 -6.99 0.01
N GLU A 15 8.73 -5.96 -0.82
CA GLU A 15 7.61 -5.30 -1.53
C GLU A 15 6.79 -6.29 -2.35
N GLN A 16 7.47 -7.08 -3.17
CA GLN A 16 6.83 -8.06 -4.02
C GLN A 16 6.12 -9.16 -3.21
N ASN A 17 6.71 -9.60 -2.10
CA ASN A 17 6.10 -10.62 -1.25
C ASN A 17 4.86 -10.09 -0.53
N MET A 18 4.93 -8.85 -0.01
CA MET A 18 3.79 -8.16 0.58
C MET A 18 2.65 -8.01 -0.44
N TRP A 19 2.97 -7.52 -1.66
CA TRP A 19 1.98 -7.35 -2.71
C TRP A 19 1.33 -8.68 -3.12
N LYS A 20 2.13 -9.74 -3.35
CA LYS A 20 1.62 -11.08 -3.68
C LYS A 20 0.68 -11.60 -2.60
N TYR A 21 1.05 -11.45 -1.33
CA TYR A 21 0.21 -11.87 -0.22
C TYR A 21 -1.12 -11.10 -0.18
N MET A 22 -1.07 -9.77 -0.32
CA MET A 22 -2.28 -8.93 -0.32
C MET A 22 -3.22 -9.23 -1.49
N VAL A 23 -2.67 -9.54 -2.67
CA VAL A 23 -3.46 -10.01 -3.83
C VAL A 23 -4.06 -11.39 -3.57
N GLN A 24 -3.27 -12.35 -3.09
CA GLN A 24 -3.75 -13.71 -2.81
C GLN A 24 -4.84 -13.77 -1.72
N LYS A 25 -4.85 -12.80 -0.82
CA LYS A 25 -5.85 -12.66 0.24
C LYS A 25 -6.98 -11.69 -0.12
N ASP A 26 -7.05 -11.24 -1.37
CA ASP A 26 -8.02 -10.26 -1.88
C ASP A 26 -8.08 -8.94 -1.07
N VAL A 27 -7.01 -8.62 -0.33
CA VAL A 27 -6.94 -7.44 0.55
C VAL A 27 -7.02 -6.15 -0.26
N LEU A 28 -6.39 -6.13 -1.44
CA LEU A 28 -6.41 -4.96 -2.33
C LEU A 28 -7.77 -4.75 -3.02
N PHE A 29 -8.65 -5.75 -2.99
CA PHE A 29 -10.00 -5.69 -3.57
C PHE A 29 -11.10 -5.60 -2.50
N SER A 30 -10.73 -5.75 -1.22
CA SER A 30 -11.66 -5.72 -0.10
C SER A 30 -12.15 -4.31 0.21
N SER A 31 -13.44 -4.17 0.48
CA SER A 31 -14.06 -2.95 1.00
C SER A 31 -14.17 -2.94 2.54
N ASP A 32 -13.74 -4.02 3.22
CA ASP A 32 -13.80 -4.10 4.68
C ASP A 32 -12.68 -3.27 5.32
N LYS A 33 -13.04 -2.03 5.63
CA LYS A 33 -12.16 -1.06 6.29
C LYS A 33 -11.62 -1.52 7.64
N ASN A 34 -12.41 -2.24 8.41
CA ASN A 34 -11.99 -2.65 9.74
C ASN A 34 -10.89 -3.70 9.65
N GLU A 35 -11.04 -4.66 8.74
CA GLU A 35 -10.06 -5.72 8.51
C GLU A 35 -8.72 -5.17 8.03
N TYR A 36 -8.68 -4.39 6.96
CA TYR A 36 -7.37 -3.91 6.47
C TYR A 36 -6.75 -2.88 7.42
N GLN A 37 -7.53 -2.01 8.07
CA GLN A 37 -7.00 -1.05 9.03
C GLN A 37 -6.28 -1.77 10.18
N LYS A 38 -6.93 -2.78 10.74
CA LYS A 38 -6.42 -3.57 11.87
C LYS A 38 -5.16 -4.37 11.52
N HIS A 39 -5.06 -4.86 10.29
CA HIS A 39 -3.99 -5.77 9.91
C HIS A 39 -2.79 -5.10 9.22
N TYR A 40 -2.97 -3.91 8.64
CA TYR A 40 -1.93 -3.28 7.80
C TYR A 40 -1.65 -1.81 8.10
N PHE A 41 -2.51 -1.11 8.86
CA PHE A 41 -2.38 0.33 9.14
C PHE A 41 -2.30 0.67 10.63
N ASN A 42 -2.24 -0.34 11.50
CA ASN A 42 -2.12 -0.15 12.94
C ASN A 42 -0.73 0.38 13.34
N ASP A 43 -0.74 1.15 14.43
CA ASP A 43 0.47 1.52 15.16
C ASP A 43 1.04 0.33 15.91
N GLY A 44 2.36 0.31 16.04
CA GLY A 44 3.08 -0.76 16.72
C GLY A 44 4.55 -0.80 16.32
N PRO A 45 5.32 -1.77 16.83
CA PRO A 45 6.68 -2.00 16.37
C PRO A 45 6.74 -2.63 14.98
N PHE A 46 5.68 -3.35 14.55
CA PHE A 46 5.62 -4.08 13.29
C PHE A 46 4.18 -4.24 12.76
N THR A 47 4.04 -4.79 11.55
CA THR A 47 2.77 -5.17 10.95
C THR A 47 2.54 -6.66 11.19
N SER A 48 1.55 -7.02 11.99
CA SER A 48 1.32 -8.40 12.46
C SER A 48 1.27 -9.45 11.33
N THR A 49 0.72 -9.08 10.18
CA THR A 49 0.62 -9.95 9.00
C THR A 49 1.98 -10.33 8.39
N PHE A 50 3.00 -9.48 8.54
CA PHE A 50 4.32 -9.67 7.91
C PHE A 50 5.45 -10.00 8.90
N GLY A 51 5.11 -10.23 10.16
CA GLY A 51 6.04 -10.64 11.21
C GLY A 51 6.75 -9.48 11.90
N ASN A 52 7.52 -9.82 12.94
CA ASN A 52 8.10 -8.86 13.88
C ASN A 52 9.20 -7.98 13.28
N ASP A 53 9.81 -8.41 12.17
CA ASP A 53 10.86 -7.66 11.47
C ASP A 53 10.29 -6.61 10.51
N SER A 54 8.98 -6.67 10.23
CA SER A 54 8.36 -5.70 9.34
C SER A 54 8.28 -4.32 10.01
N PRO A 55 8.33 -3.23 9.25
CA PRO A 55 7.94 -1.93 9.73
C PRO A 55 6.47 -1.91 10.17
N PRO A 56 6.07 -0.93 10.99
CA PRO A 56 4.66 -0.68 11.25
C PRO A 56 3.98 -0.07 10.03
N ARG A 57 2.65 -0.23 9.94
CA ARG A 57 1.82 0.38 8.89
C ARG A 57 2.25 0.06 7.45
N THR A 58 2.78 -1.12 7.17
CA THR A 58 3.25 -1.50 5.81
C THR A 58 2.16 -1.41 4.73
N GLY A 59 0.88 -1.47 5.09
CA GLY A 59 -0.22 -1.17 4.17
C GLY A 59 -0.14 0.25 3.59
N ALA A 60 0.31 1.21 4.38
CA ALA A 60 0.53 2.58 3.93
C ALA A 60 1.71 2.69 2.95
N TRP A 61 2.75 1.86 3.11
CA TRP A 61 3.84 1.78 2.15
C TRP A 61 3.35 1.28 0.78
N ILE A 62 2.65 0.14 0.76
CA ILE A 62 2.14 -0.46 -0.48
C ILE A 62 1.13 0.49 -1.15
N GLY A 63 0.19 1.05 -0.39
CA GLY A 63 -0.77 2.03 -0.90
C GLY A 63 -0.08 3.26 -1.50
N TRP A 64 0.98 3.75 -0.87
CA TRP A 64 1.77 4.85 -1.40
C TRP A 64 2.44 4.51 -2.73
N GLN A 65 2.99 3.30 -2.89
CA GLN A 65 3.60 2.91 -4.17
C GLN A 65 2.57 2.77 -5.29
N ILE A 66 1.37 2.25 -4.99
CA ILE A 66 0.25 2.19 -5.94
C ILE A 66 -0.08 3.60 -6.44
N ILE A 67 -0.25 4.55 -5.53
CA ILE A 67 -0.54 5.94 -5.89
C ILE A 67 0.61 6.58 -6.67
N ARG A 68 1.86 6.34 -6.28
CA ARG A 68 3.03 6.84 -7.03
C ARG A 68 3.04 6.33 -8.46
N GLN A 69 2.80 5.03 -8.66
CA GLN A 69 2.76 4.43 -9.99
C GLN A 69 1.59 4.97 -10.82
N TYR A 70 0.42 5.14 -10.19
CA TYR A 70 -0.76 5.72 -10.83
C TYR A 70 -0.49 7.16 -11.30
N MET A 71 0.05 8.01 -10.42
CA MET A 71 0.38 9.41 -10.76
C MET A 71 1.49 9.51 -11.80
N ALA A 72 2.48 8.61 -11.78
CA ALA A 72 3.51 8.55 -12.81
C ALA A 72 2.95 8.22 -14.20
N SER A 73 1.84 7.46 -14.25
CA SER A 73 1.13 7.11 -15.48
C SER A 73 0.11 8.18 -15.91
N ASN A 74 -0.18 9.16 -15.04
CA ASN A 74 -1.16 10.24 -15.26
C ASN A 74 -0.54 11.61 -14.91
N PRO A 75 0.48 12.08 -15.65
CA PRO A 75 1.24 13.29 -15.29
C PRO A 75 0.39 14.58 -15.29
N GLU A 76 -0.71 14.60 -16.02
CA GLU A 76 -1.66 15.74 -16.08
C GLU A 76 -2.61 15.79 -14.88
N MET A 77 -2.71 14.71 -14.09
CA MET A 77 -3.62 14.63 -12.95
C MET A 77 -2.98 15.26 -11.72
N SER A 78 -3.70 16.17 -11.06
CA SER A 78 -3.26 16.71 -9.78
C SER A 78 -3.59 15.75 -8.64
N ILE A 79 -2.85 15.84 -7.53
CA ILE A 79 -3.20 15.08 -6.32
C ILE A 79 -4.58 15.47 -5.76
N HIS A 80 -5.03 16.69 -6.00
CA HIS A 80 -6.37 17.13 -5.61
C HIS A 80 -7.47 16.42 -6.42
N ASP A 81 -7.22 16.12 -7.69
CA ASP A 81 -8.16 15.38 -8.53
C ASP A 81 -8.21 13.92 -8.12
N LEU A 82 -7.05 13.31 -7.84
CA LEU A 82 -6.97 11.96 -7.29
C LEU A 82 -7.75 11.83 -5.97
N LEU A 83 -7.62 12.80 -5.06
CA LEU A 83 -8.32 12.75 -3.76
C LEU A 83 -9.84 12.91 -3.87
N LYS A 84 -10.35 13.46 -4.97
CA LYS A 84 -11.78 13.53 -5.27
C LYS A 84 -12.30 12.24 -5.90
N ASP A 85 -11.42 11.39 -6.42
CA ASP A 85 -11.79 10.14 -7.05
C ASP A 85 -12.15 9.09 -5.98
N THR A 86 -13.43 8.70 -5.97
CA THR A 86 -13.99 7.72 -5.05
C THR A 86 -13.88 6.29 -5.58
N ASP A 87 -13.48 6.10 -6.84
CA ASP A 87 -13.34 4.78 -7.45
C ASP A 87 -11.94 4.21 -7.19
N HIS A 88 -11.73 3.76 -5.94
CA HIS A 88 -10.47 3.18 -5.49
C HIS A 88 -10.05 1.93 -6.28
N ALA A 89 -11.03 1.15 -6.76
CA ALA A 89 -10.76 -0.02 -7.58
C ALA A 89 -10.22 0.37 -8.96
N ALA A 90 -10.80 1.38 -9.60
CA ALA A 90 -10.30 1.90 -10.87
C ALA A 90 -8.89 2.51 -10.72
N ILE A 91 -8.62 3.25 -9.63
CA ILE A 91 -7.28 3.78 -9.35
C ILE A 91 -6.26 2.64 -9.26
N PHE A 92 -6.57 1.60 -8.49
CA PHE A 92 -5.68 0.45 -8.35
C PHE A 92 -5.45 -0.27 -9.71
N GLN A 93 -6.52 -0.54 -10.46
CA GLN A 93 -6.40 -1.20 -11.77
C GLN A 93 -5.58 -0.37 -12.76
N LYS A 94 -5.86 0.93 -12.86
CA LYS A 94 -5.14 1.86 -13.75
C LYS A 94 -3.70 2.10 -13.33
N SER A 95 -3.36 1.91 -12.06
CA SER A 95 -1.97 2.02 -11.59
C SER A 95 -1.07 0.99 -12.27
N GLY A 96 -1.60 -0.17 -12.68
CA GLY A 96 -0.79 -1.27 -13.21
C GLY A 96 0.25 -1.80 -12.22
N TYR A 97 0.11 -1.48 -10.91
CA TYR A 97 1.11 -1.76 -9.91
C TYR A 97 1.32 -3.27 -9.70
N ARG A 98 2.50 -3.75 -10.11
CA ARG A 98 2.97 -5.14 -10.03
C ARG A 98 4.48 -5.13 -9.75
N PRO A 99 4.89 -4.93 -8.49
CA PRO A 99 6.30 -4.87 -8.09
C PRO A 99 7.01 -6.23 -8.24
#